data_AF-A0A9D7Y8B7-F1
#
_entry.id   AF-A0A9D7Y8B7-F1
#
_cell.length_a   1.000
_cell.length_b   1.000
_cell.length_c   1.000
_cell.angle_alpha   90.00
_cell.angle_beta   90.00
_cell.angle_gamma   90.00
#
_symmetry.space_group_name_H-M   'P 1'
#
loop_
_entity.id
_entity.type
_entity.pdbx_description
1 polymer ?
#
loop_
_entity_poly.entity_id
_entity_poly.type
_entity_poly.pdbx_seq_one_letter_code
_entity_poly.pdbx_strand_id
1 'polypeptide(L)'
;MTNEKAVAEKLLQSNAIKLSPQQPFTWASGWKSPIYCDNRRVLSFPYIRDFIKSEMCNVVFEQFPQATMLAGVATAGIAWGAMAADQLKMPYIYVRPKPKEHGLGNQIEGFYEPGQKVLVVEDLISTGKSSLQVCDVLKKLASKSCKLERKLIISCTSK
;
A
#
# COMPACT_ATOMS: atom_id res chain seq x y z
N MET A 1 5.30 7.52 -17.05
CA MET A 1 6.21 8.55 -16.50
C MET A 1 5.57 9.10 -15.24
N THR A 2 5.98 8.60 -14.07
CA THR A 2 5.49 9.08 -12.78
C THR A 2 6.02 10.47 -12.49
N ASN A 3 5.19 11.33 -11.90
CA ASN A 3 5.63 12.65 -11.43
C ASN A 3 5.81 12.62 -9.90
N GLU A 4 6.91 12.03 -9.42
CA GLU A 4 7.17 11.88 -7.97
C GLU A 4 7.19 13.23 -7.26
N LYS A 5 7.66 14.29 -7.94
CA LYS A 5 7.64 15.66 -7.43
C LYS A 5 6.21 16.15 -7.20
N ALA A 6 5.32 15.97 -8.18
CA ALA A 6 3.92 16.33 -8.01
C ALA A 6 3.24 15.51 -6.92
N VAL A 7 3.53 14.22 -6.79
CA VAL A 7 3.03 13.41 -5.66
C VAL A 7 3.52 13.98 -4.32
N ALA A 8 4.80 14.28 -4.19
CA ALA A 8 5.37 14.86 -2.97
C ALA A 8 4.72 16.23 -2.62
N GLU A 9 4.53 17.10 -3.61
CA GLU A 9 3.83 18.38 -3.44
C GLU A 9 2.40 18.18 -2.94
N LYS A 10 1.67 17.21 -3.50
CA LYS A 10 0.30 16.89 -3.08
C LYS A 10 0.22 16.33 -1.67
N LEU A 11 1.20 15.52 -1.26
CA LEU A 11 1.31 15.00 0.10
C LEU A 11 1.64 16.11 1.13
N LEU A 12 2.46 17.09 0.74
CA LEU A 12 2.71 18.28 1.55
C LEU A 12 1.47 19.18 1.63
N GLN A 13 0.80 19.44 0.51
CA GLN A 13 -0.43 20.25 0.42
C GLN A 13 -1.56 19.70 1.32
N SER A 14 -1.71 18.37 1.38
CA SER A 14 -2.72 17.70 2.23
C SER A 14 -2.31 17.59 3.71
N ASN A 15 -1.10 18.05 4.09
CA ASN A 15 -0.48 17.80 5.38
C ASN A 15 -0.43 16.30 5.74
N ALA A 16 -0.44 15.42 4.73
CA ALA A 16 -0.16 14.00 4.90
C ALA A 16 1.32 13.78 5.23
N ILE A 17 2.20 14.63 4.68
CA ILE A 17 3.58 14.76 5.11
C ILE A 17 3.76 16.10 5.82
N LYS A 18 4.46 16.07 6.97
CA LYS A 18 4.90 17.26 7.68
C LYS A 18 6.40 17.19 7.89
N LEU A 19 7.07 18.32 7.64
CA LEU A 19 8.51 18.49 7.84
C LEU A 19 8.71 19.43 9.03
N SER A 20 9.48 19.00 10.03
CA SER A 20 9.83 19.79 11.21
C SER A 20 11.26 19.50 11.65
N PRO A 21 12.27 19.96 10.88
CA PRO A 21 13.68 19.65 11.16
C PRO A 21 14.17 20.27 12.47
N GLN A 22 13.67 21.44 12.87
CA GLN A 22 14.07 22.12 14.10
C GLN A 22 13.30 21.61 15.34
N GLN A 23 12.09 21.06 15.16
CA GLN A 23 11.28 20.51 16.24
C GLN A 23 10.75 19.11 15.88
N PRO A 24 11.60 18.07 15.99
CA PRO A 24 11.27 16.73 15.52
C PRO A 24 10.07 16.09 16.23
N PHE A 25 9.33 15.28 15.49
CA PHE A 25 8.24 14.46 16.01
C PHE A 25 8.78 13.27 16.81
N THR A 26 8.08 12.87 17.87
CA THR A 26 8.40 11.65 18.62
C THR A 26 7.57 10.50 18.08
N TRP A 27 8.22 9.49 17.51
CA TRP A 27 7.55 8.28 17.04
C TRP A 27 7.27 7.33 18.21
N ALA A 28 6.39 6.33 17.98
CA ALA A 28 6.05 5.33 19.00
C ALA A 28 7.26 4.53 19.52
N SER A 29 8.35 4.45 18.74
CA SER A 29 9.62 3.86 19.18
C SER A 29 10.45 4.76 20.10
N GLY A 30 10.02 6.00 20.36
CA GLY A 30 10.81 7.05 21.02
C GLY A 30 11.74 7.82 20.08
N TRP A 31 11.88 7.38 18.82
CA TRP A 31 12.73 8.04 17.83
C TRP A 31 12.25 9.47 17.52
N LYS A 32 13.20 10.42 17.41
CA LYS A 32 12.94 11.81 17.01
C LYS A 32 13.12 11.95 15.49
N SER A 33 12.03 12.07 14.76
CA SER A 33 12.04 12.20 13.29
C SER A 33 11.71 13.62 12.84
N PRO A 34 12.45 14.21 11.89
CA PRO A 34 12.07 15.48 11.28
C PRO A 34 10.86 15.34 10.34
N ILE A 35 10.39 14.12 10.08
CA ILE A 35 9.31 13.82 9.13
C ILE A 35 8.21 13.04 9.86
N TYR A 36 6.97 13.48 9.65
CA TYR A 36 5.76 12.77 10.02
C TYR A 36 4.96 12.44 8.76
N CYS A 37 4.46 11.20 8.66
CA CYS A 37 3.68 10.71 7.53
C CYS A 37 2.37 10.08 8.02
N ASP A 38 1.25 10.52 7.43
CA ASP A 38 -0.07 9.92 7.60
C ASP A 38 -0.88 10.02 6.30
N ASN A 39 -0.63 9.08 5.38
CA ASN A 39 -1.27 9.06 4.05
C ASN A 39 -2.79 8.81 4.12
N ARG A 40 -3.32 8.34 5.25
CA ARG A 40 -4.77 8.19 5.44
C ARG A 40 -5.48 9.54 5.37
N ARG A 41 -4.79 10.64 5.74
CA ARG A 41 -5.32 12.00 5.59
C ARG A 41 -5.67 12.35 4.15
N VAL A 42 -4.90 11.83 3.19
CA VAL A 42 -5.14 12.06 1.76
C VAL A 42 -6.53 11.60 1.34
N LEU A 43 -7.08 10.56 1.97
CA LEU A 43 -8.41 10.03 1.65
C LEU A 43 -9.51 11.08 1.83
N SER A 44 -9.28 12.10 2.67
CA SER A 44 -10.17 13.24 2.92
C SER A 44 -10.05 14.38 1.89
N PHE A 45 -9.15 14.29 0.91
CA PHE A 45 -8.94 15.32 -0.12
C PHE A 45 -9.18 14.73 -1.52
N PRO A 46 -10.42 14.77 -2.05
CA PRO A 46 -10.81 14.01 -3.23
C PRO A 46 -9.92 14.22 -4.46
N TYR A 47 -9.60 15.46 -4.81
CA TYR A 47 -8.75 15.77 -5.97
C TYR A 47 -7.29 15.31 -5.79
N ILE A 48 -6.76 15.42 -4.57
CA ILE A 48 -5.39 14.95 -4.26
C ILE A 48 -5.35 13.42 -4.29
N ARG A 49 -6.35 12.77 -3.67
CA ARG A 49 -6.54 11.33 -3.70
C ARG A 49 -6.65 10.79 -5.12
N ASP A 50 -7.46 11.43 -5.97
CA ASP A 50 -7.66 11.00 -7.35
C ASP A 50 -6.39 11.16 -8.20
N PHE A 51 -5.62 12.23 -7.98
CA PHE A 51 -4.30 12.38 -8.60
C PHE A 51 -3.36 11.24 -8.19
N ILE A 52 -3.19 11.00 -6.88
CA ILE A 52 -2.28 9.95 -6.37
C ILE A 52 -2.74 8.56 -6.81
N LYS A 53 -4.06 8.29 -6.81
CA LYS A 53 -4.65 7.06 -7.33
C LYS A 53 -4.30 6.86 -8.81
N SER A 54 -4.41 7.91 -9.62
CA SER A 54 -4.10 7.81 -11.06
C SER A 54 -2.62 7.53 -11.30
N GLU A 55 -1.73 8.21 -10.58
CA GLU A 55 -0.28 7.94 -10.65
C GLU A 55 0.05 6.51 -10.20
N MET A 56 -0.58 6.04 -9.12
CA MET A 56 -0.45 4.65 -8.66
C MET A 56 -0.89 3.67 -9.75
N CYS A 57 -2.05 3.89 -10.39
CA CYS A 57 -2.54 3.05 -11.49
C CYS A 57 -1.58 3.05 -12.69
N ASN A 58 -0.99 4.20 -13.04
CA ASN A 58 0.02 4.29 -14.10
C ASN A 58 1.23 3.40 -13.79
N VAL A 59 1.71 3.39 -12.54
CA VAL A 59 2.81 2.50 -12.14
C VAL A 59 2.42 1.02 -12.24
N VAL A 60 1.20 0.65 -11.80
CA VAL A 60 0.72 -0.73 -11.94
C VAL A 60 0.76 -1.15 -13.40
N PHE A 61 0.20 -0.32 -14.29
CA PHE A 61 0.11 -0.62 -15.71
C PHE A 61 1.49 -0.68 -16.39
N GLU A 62 2.38 0.29 -16.11
CA GLU A 62 3.69 0.39 -16.75
C GLU A 62 4.69 -0.66 -16.24
N GLN A 63 4.69 -0.97 -14.94
CA GLN A 63 5.74 -1.78 -14.30
C GLN A 63 5.31 -3.20 -13.95
N PHE A 64 4.00 -3.45 -13.85
CA PHE A 64 3.46 -4.75 -13.42
C PHE A 64 2.38 -5.30 -14.38
N PRO A 65 2.63 -5.35 -15.70
CA PRO A 65 1.63 -5.78 -16.69
C PRO A 65 1.14 -7.22 -16.50
N GLN A 66 1.89 -8.05 -15.78
CA GLN A 66 1.53 -9.43 -15.46
C GLN A 66 0.66 -9.58 -14.21
N ALA A 67 0.42 -8.51 -13.45
CA ALA A 67 -0.44 -8.59 -12.27
C ALA A 67 -1.88 -8.88 -12.69
N THR A 68 -2.52 -9.86 -12.05
CA THR A 68 -3.91 -10.25 -12.34
C THR A 68 -4.86 -9.91 -11.19
N MET A 69 -4.34 -9.43 -10.06
CA MET A 69 -5.10 -9.08 -8.86
C MET A 69 -4.31 -8.10 -8.00
N LEU A 70 -5.01 -7.23 -7.27
CA LEU A 70 -4.42 -6.38 -6.24
C LEU A 70 -4.78 -6.88 -4.84
N ALA A 71 -3.85 -6.74 -3.89
CA ALA A 71 -4.06 -7.07 -2.49
C ALA A 71 -3.69 -5.89 -1.56
N GLY A 72 -4.65 -5.36 -0.80
CA GLY A 72 -4.36 -4.35 0.21
C GLY A 72 -3.77 -4.94 1.49
N VAL A 73 -2.76 -4.28 2.04
CA VAL A 73 -2.31 -4.56 3.41
C VAL A 73 -3.27 -3.91 4.40
N ALA A 74 -3.86 -4.69 5.29
CA ALA A 74 -4.77 -4.15 6.29
C ALA A 74 -4.01 -3.31 7.35
N THR A 75 -4.46 -2.11 7.70
CA THR A 75 -5.72 -1.46 7.27
C THR A 75 -5.52 -0.38 6.22
N ALA A 76 -4.41 0.37 6.27
CA ALA A 76 -4.26 1.59 5.49
C ALA A 76 -4.11 1.34 3.97
N GLY A 77 -3.52 0.22 3.57
CA GLY A 77 -3.42 -0.21 2.18
C GLY A 77 -4.76 -0.62 1.55
N ILE A 78 -5.82 -0.83 2.35
CA ILE A 78 -7.13 -1.30 1.85
C ILE A 78 -7.75 -0.26 0.92
N ALA A 79 -7.85 0.99 1.36
CA ALA A 79 -8.51 2.04 0.58
C ALA A 79 -7.80 2.27 -0.76
N TRP A 80 -6.47 2.32 -0.73
CA TRP A 80 -5.66 2.50 -1.93
C TRP A 80 -5.80 1.34 -2.90
N GLY A 81 -5.68 0.10 -2.42
CA GLY A 81 -5.83 -1.08 -3.25
C GLY A 81 -7.21 -1.20 -3.87
N ALA A 82 -8.27 -0.93 -3.11
CA ALA A 82 -9.65 -0.97 -3.60
C ALA A 82 -9.90 0.07 -4.70
N MET A 83 -9.42 1.31 -4.52
CA MET A 83 -9.55 2.37 -5.53
C MET A 83 -8.74 2.08 -6.79
N ALA A 84 -7.52 1.54 -6.65
CA ALA A 84 -6.70 1.14 -7.78
C ALA A 84 -7.36 0.00 -8.57
N ALA A 85 -7.88 -1.00 -7.86
CA ALA A 85 -8.55 -2.14 -8.46
C ALA A 85 -9.82 -1.73 -9.22
N ASP A 86 -10.61 -0.80 -8.68
CA ASP A 86 -11.77 -0.25 -9.40
C ASP A 86 -11.34 0.49 -10.68
N GLN A 87 -10.33 1.34 -10.62
CA GLN A 87 -9.87 2.08 -11.80
C GLN A 87 -9.27 1.16 -12.88
N LEU A 88 -8.50 0.15 -12.48
CA LEU A 88 -7.85 -0.81 -13.38
C LEU A 88 -8.75 -1.98 -13.78
N LYS A 89 -9.97 -2.07 -13.21
CA LYS A 89 -10.90 -3.19 -13.40
C LYS A 89 -10.26 -4.56 -13.07
N MET A 90 -9.51 -4.60 -11.97
CA MET A 90 -8.85 -5.81 -11.48
C MET A 90 -9.58 -6.41 -10.26
N PRO A 91 -9.54 -7.74 -10.09
CA PRO A 91 -9.94 -8.38 -8.84
C PRO A 91 -9.17 -7.82 -7.63
N TYR A 92 -9.85 -7.77 -6.49
CA TYR A 92 -9.30 -7.20 -5.26
C TYR A 92 -9.52 -8.11 -4.05
N ILE A 93 -8.46 -8.25 -3.25
CA ILE A 93 -8.50 -8.85 -1.91
C ILE A 93 -7.82 -7.92 -0.91
N TYR A 94 -7.97 -8.19 0.38
CA TYR A 94 -7.06 -7.63 1.37
C TYR A 94 -6.64 -8.69 2.38
N VAL A 95 -5.51 -8.44 3.05
CA VAL A 95 -4.92 -9.42 3.98
C VAL A 95 -4.82 -8.83 5.37
N ARG A 96 -5.43 -9.52 6.33
CA ARG A 96 -5.40 -9.18 7.76
C ARG A 96 -4.01 -9.41 8.34
N PRO A 97 -3.59 -8.59 9.34
CA PRO A 97 -2.31 -8.79 10.02
C PRO A 97 -2.28 -10.08 10.85
N LYS A 98 -3.44 -10.59 11.26
CA LYS A 98 -3.60 -11.83 12.01
C LYS A 98 -4.79 -12.65 11.48
N PRO A 99 -4.76 -13.99 11.61
CA PRO A 99 -5.90 -14.87 11.38
C PRO A 99 -7.16 -14.41 12.14
N LYS A 100 -8.35 -14.74 11.62
CA LYS A 100 -9.59 -14.59 12.39
C LYS A 100 -9.57 -15.53 13.59
N GLU A 101 -10.10 -15.07 14.73
CA GLU A 101 -10.25 -15.90 15.93
C GLU A 101 -11.39 -16.93 15.80
N HIS A 102 -12.32 -16.70 14.85
CA HIS A 102 -13.49 -17.54 14.62
C HIS A 102 -13.71 -17.80 13.12
N GLY A 103 -14.45 -18.87 12.79
CA GLY A 103 -14.68 -19.31 11.41
C GLY A 103 -13.48 -20.06 10.81
N LEU A 104 -13.24 -19.91 9.51
CA LEU A 104 -12.18 -20.63 8.79
C LEU A 104 -10.74 -20.19 9.13
N GLY A 105 -10.55 -19.20 10.02
CA GLY A 105 -9.21 -18.73 10.42
C GLY A 105 -8.39 -18.04 9.32
N ASN A 106 -8.98 -17.75 8.16
CA ASN A 106 -8.25 -17.18 7.02
C ASN A 106 -7.81 -15.72 7.27
N GLN A 107 -6.63 -15.37 6.75
CA GLN A 107 -6.12 -14.00 6.73
C GLN A 107 -6.55 -13.21 5.48
N ILE A 108 -6.86 -13.90 4.38
CA ILE A 108 -7.31 -13.28 3.13
C ILE A 108 -8.82 -13.04 3.21
N GLU A 109 -9.22 -11.85 2.78
CA GLU A 109 -10.61 -11.43 2.65
C GLU A 109 -10.88 -11.11 1.18
N GLY A 110 -11.94 -11.69 0.63
CA GLY A 110 -12.23 -11.73 -0.80
C GLY A 110 -12.08 -13.13 -1.39
N PHE A 111 -12.06 -13.24 -2.72
CA PHE A 111 -11.92 -14.51 -3.45
C PHE A 111 -10.52 -14.59 -4.06
N TYR A 112 -9.76 -15.62 -3.67
CA TYR A 112 -8.40 -15.85 -4.12
C TYR A 112 -8.22 -17.29 -4.57
N GLU A 113 -7.59 -17.48 -5.71
CA GLU A 113 -7.24 -18.79 -6.25
C GLU A 113 -5.72 -18.95 -6.31
N PRO A 114 -5.18 -20.10 -5.85
CA PRO A 114 -3.74 -20.37 -5.95
C PRO A 114 -3.22 -20.22 -7.38
N GLY A 115 -2.10 -19.50 -7.52
CA GLY A 115 -1.45 -19.26 -8.82
C GLY A 115 -1.75 -17.89 -9.44
N GLN A 116 -2.73 -17.15 -8.93
CA GLN A 116 -2.96 -15.75 -9.34
C GLN A 116 -1.72 -14.88 -9.01
N LYS A 117 -1.37 -13.97 -9.94
CA LYS A 117 -0.25 -13.03 -9.80
C LYS A 117 -0.74 -11.78 -9.07
N VAL A 118 -0.45 -11.72 -7.77
CA VAL A 118 -0.97 -10.68 -6.87
C VAL A 118 0.05 -9.56 -6.67
N LEU A 119 -0.37 -8.32 -6.89
CA LEU A 119 0.40 -7.12 -6.52
C LEU A 119 -0.09 -6.58 -5.17
N VAL A 120 0.83 -6.45 -4.22
CA VAL A 120 0.52 -5.97 -2.85
C VAL A 120 0.61 -4.44 -2.80
N VAL A 121 -0.46 -3.81 -2.32
CA VAL A 121 -0.62 -2.35 -2.18
C VAL A 121 -0.55 -1.96 -0.71
N GLU A 122 0.34 -1.03 -0.41
CA GLU A 122 0.59 -0.48 0.94
C GLU A 122 0.56 1.05 0.89
N ASP A 123 0.11 1.70 1.97
CA ASP A 123 0.08 3.16 2.02
C ASP A 123 1.48 3.76 2.23
N LEU A 124 2.27 3.17 3.12
CA LEU A 124 3.58 3.66 3.54
C LEU A 124 4.48 2.47 3.92
N ILE A 125 5.73 2.51 3.47
CA ILE A 125 6.73 1.50 3.82
C ILE A 125 7.84 2.14 4.64
N SER A 126 8.02 1.64 5.86
CA SER A 126 9.20 1.91 6.69
C SER A 126 10.20 0.76 6.58
N THR A 127 10.02 -0.28 7.40
CA THR A 127 10.80 -1.53 7.31
C THR A 127 10.24 -2.51 6.28
N GLY A 128 8.98 -2.32 5.88
CA GLY A 128 8.26 -3.20 4.98
C GLY A 128 7.81 -4.53 5.58
N LYS A 129 7.91 -4.70 6.90
CA LYS A 129 7.50 -5.91 7.63
C LYS A 129 6.03 -6.29 7.35
N SER A 130 5.11 -5.34 7.41
CA SER A 130 3.67 -5.59 7.19
C SER A 130 3.41 -6.14 5.79
N SER A 131 3.96 -5.51 4.75
CA SER A 131 3.77 -5.99 3.38
C SER A 131 4.48 -7.33 3.14
N LEU A 132 5.63 -7.60 3.77
CA LEU A 132 6.28 -8.92 3.69
C LEU A 132 5.43 -10.02 4.33
N GLN A 133 4.79 -9.76 5.47
CA GLN A 133 3.86 -10.71 6.09
C GLN A 133 2.70 -11.06 5.17
N VAL A 134 2.14 -10.08 4.45
CA VAL A 134 1.11 -10.33 3.43
C VAL A 134 1.64 -11.22 2.30
N CYS A 135 2.87 -10.97 1.83
CA CYS A 135 3.51 -11.82 0.83
C CYS A 135 3.68 -13.26 1.32
N ASP A 136 4.05 -13.46 2.59
CA ASP A 136 4.23 -14.79 3.16
C ASP A 136 2.90 -15.53 3.28
N VAL A 137 1.80 -14.84 3.63
CA VAL A 137 0.45 -15.42 3.62
C VAL A 137 0.08 -15.89 2.22
N LEU A 138 0.26 -15.05 1.20
CA LEU A 138 -0.03 -15.38 -0.20
C LEU A 138 0.84 -16.53 -0.71
N LYS A 139 2.14 -16.55 -0.38
CA LYS A 139 3.07 -17.62 -0.75
C LYS A 139 2.76 -18.97 -0.10
N LYS A 140 2.24 -18.98 1.14
CA LYS A 140 1.83 -20.23 1.79
C LYS A 140 0.65 -20.90 1.07
N LEU A 141 -0.22 -20.10 0.45
CA LEU A 141 -1.41 -20.56 -0.26
C LEU A 141 -1.14 -20.82 -1.74
N ALA A 142 -0.23 -20.06 -2.36
CA ALA A 142 0.25 -20.31 -3.71
C ALA A 142 1.29 -21.43 -3.69
N SER A 143 0.98 -22.61 -4.23
CA SER A 143 1.97 -23.66 -4.46
C SER A 143 3.17 -23.12 -5.26
N LYS A 144 4.29 -22.84 -4.57
CA LYS A 144 5.65 -22.45 -5.02
C LYS A 144 5.84 -21.31 -6.06
N SER A 145 4.81 -20.73 -6.67
CA SER A 145 4.96 -19.89 -7.87
C SER A 145 4.58 -18.40 -7.72
N CYS A 146 4.43 -17.87 -6.50
CA CYS A 146 4.22 -16.43 -6.32
C CYS A 146 5.55 -15.67 -6.48
N LYS A 147 5.86 -15.26 -7.72
CA LYS A 147 6.92 -14.28 -7.99
C LYS A 147 6.44 -12.91 -7.49
N LEU A 148 7.02 -12.48 -6.38
CA LEU A 148 6.79 -11.16 -5.81
C LEU A 148 7.50 -10.11 -6.67
N GLU A 149 6.79 -9.54 -7.62
CA GLU A 149 7.31 -8.41 -8.39
C GLU A 149 6.86 -7.12 -7.70
N ARG A 150 7.72 -6.67 -6.76
CA ARG A 150 7.87 -5.32 -6.15
C ARG A 150 6.62 -4.61 -5.61
N LYS A 151 6.87 -3.77 -4.61
CA LYS A 151 5.84 -3.07 -3.82
C LYS A 151 5.50 -1.74 -4.48
N LEU A 152 4.21 -1.43 -4.59
CA LEU A 152 3.77 -0.09 -4.98
C LEU A 152 3.58 0.76 -3.72
N ILE A 153 4.27 1.91 -3.67
CA ILE A 153 4.47 2.66 -2.45
C ILE A 153 4.08 4.12 -2.67
N ILE A 154 3.36 4.70 -1.71
CA ILE A 154 3.29 6.15 -1.52
C ILE A 154 4.22 6.49 -0.34
N SER A 155 5.55 6.28 -0.42
CA SER A 155 6.44 6.56 0.73
C SER A 155 7.40 7.70 0.49
N CYS A 156 7.48 8.55 1.51
CA CYS A 156 8.69 9.25 1.87
C CYS A 156 9.44 8.35 2.88
N THR A 157 10.65 7.88 2.56
CA THR A 157 11.53 7.28 3.56
C THR A 157 12.67 8.23 3.85
N SER A 158 12.96 8.43 5.15
CA SER A 158 14.02 9.28 5.66
C SER A 158 15.25 8.44 6.02
N LYS A 159 15.71 7.62 5.08
CA LYS A 159 17.00 6.93 5.16
C LYS A 159 17.75 7.11 3.87
#